data_AF-A0A3A3EJW7-F1
#
_entry.id   AF-A0A3A3EJW7-F1
#
_cell.length_a   1.000
_cell.length_b   1.000
_cell.length_c   1.000
_cell.angle_alpha   90.00
_cell.angle_beta   90.00
_cell.angle_gamma   90.00
#
_symmetry.space_group_name_H-M   'P 1'
#
loop_
_entity.id
_entity.type
_entity.pdbx_description
1 polymer ?
#
loop_
_entity_poly.entity_id
_entity_poly.type
_entity_poly.pdbx_seq_one_letter_code
_entity_poly.pdbx_strand_id
1 'polypeptide(L)' 'MNINATSVGQIIFINFLIMLYLTLRFAKGKSDNLPLVGLYTFLLSFLFFPASWLYCWYWSIKKPKLEVEL' A
#
# COMPACT_ATOMS: atom_id res chain seq x y z
N MET A 1 0.18 -29.75 -8.86
CA MET A 1 -0.68 -28.89 -8.01
C MET A 1 -1.71 -28.24 -8.92
N ASN A 2 -3.01 -28.46 -8.69
CA ASN A 2 -4.07 -27.91 -9.55
C ASN A 2 -4.34 -26.46 -9.14
N ILE A 3 -3.47 -25.54 -9.57
CA ILE A 3 -3.54 -24.13 -9.20
C ILE A 3 -4.71 -23.51 -9.97
N ASN A 4 -5.82 -23.32 -9.28
CA ASN A 4 -6.98 -22.63 -9.84
C ASN A 4 -6.67 -21.13 -9.96
N ALA A 5 -6.75 -20.60 -11.18
CA ALA A 5 -6.53 -19.18 -11.46
C ALA A 5 -7.45 -18.27 -10.63
N THR A 6 -8.68 -18.72 -10.35
CA THR A 6 -9.61 -17.99 -9.47
C THR A 6 -9.08 -17.87 -8.05
N SER A 7 -8.53 -18.96 -7.50
CA SER A 7 -7.96 -18.96 -6.15
C SER A 7 -6.71 -18.08 -6.07
N VAL A 8 -5.87 -18.07 -7.11
CA VAL A 8 -4.72 -17.15 -7.20
C VAL A 8 -5.17 -15.70 -7.23
N GLY A 9 -6.17 -15.39 -8.06
CA GLY A 9 -6.74 -14.03 -8.14
C GLY A 9 -7.32 -13.54 -6.81
N GLN A 10 -8.02 -14.40 -6.08
CA GLN A 10 -8.55 -14.09 -4.74
C GLN A 10 -7.43 -13.76 -3.75
N ILE A 11 -6.34 -14.53 -3.74
CA ILE A 11 -5.20 -14.28 -2.87
C ILE A 11 -4.57 -12.92 -3.19
N ILE A 12 -4.34 -12.62 -4.47
CA ILE A 12 -3.80 -11.33 -4.91
C ILE A 12 -4.73 -10.18 -4.50
N PHE A 13 -6.05 -10.36 -4.68
CA PHE A 13 -7.05 -9.34 -4.35
C PHE A 13 -7.12 -9.03 -2.86
N ILE A 14 -7.17 -10.06 -2.00
CA ILE A 14 -7.12 -9.89 -0.54
C ILE A 14 -5.86 -9.14 -0.15
N ASN A 15 -4.73 -9.49 -0.76
CA ASN A 15 -3.49 -8.85 -0.43
C ASN A 15 -3.46 -7.38 -0.84
N PHE A 16 -3.94 -7.06 -2.04
CA PHE A 16 -4.15 -5.69 -2.48
C PHE A 16 -4.98 -4.88 -1.45
N LEU A 17 -6.10 -5.43 -0.96
CA LEU A 17 -6.93 -4.73 0.04
C LEU A 17 -6.17 -4.47 1.34
N ILE A 18 -5.41 -5.47 1.83
CA ILE A 18 -4.59 -5.33 3.05
C ILE A 18 -3.54 -4.24 2.86
N MET A 19 -2.79 -4.30 1.75
CA MET A 19 -1.70 -3.36 1.49
C MET A 19 -2.20 -1.95 1.26
N LEU A 20 -3.31 -1.78 0.55
CA LEU A 20 -3.94 -0.47 0.35
C LEU A 20 -4.38 0.14 1.69
N TYR A 21 -5.08 -0.64 2.52
CA TYR A 21 -5.55 -0.16 3.82
C TYR A 21 -4.38 0.23 4.74
N LEU A 22 -3.38 -0.64 4.88
CA LEU A 22 -2.22 -0.39 5.75
C LEU A 22 -1.42 0.81 5.27
N THR A 23 -1.15 0.91 3.97
CA THR A 23 -0.36 2.00 3.41
C THR A 23 -1.07 3.34 3.60
N LEU A 24 -2.38 3.41 3.33
CA LEU A 24 -3.16 4.62 3.56
C LEU A 24 -3.22 5.00 5.04
N ARG A 25 -3.37 4.00 5.94
CA ARG A 25 -3.35 4.23 7.39
C ARG A 25 -2.01 4.80 7.85
N PHE A 26 -0.89 4.27 7.36
CA PHE A 26 0.45 4.76 7.73
C PHE A 26 0.80 6.09 7.07
N ALA A 27 0.29 6.36 5.87
CA ALA A 27 0.54 7.61 5.17
C ALA A 27 -0.34 8.78 5.67
N LYS A 28 -1.42 8.50 6.40
CA LYS A 28 -2.30 9.51 6.99
C LYS A 28 -1.52 10.41 7.95
N GLY A 29 -1.51 11.71 7.69
CA GLY A 29 -0.73 12.71 8.44
C GLY A 29 0.77 12.75 8.10
N LYS A 30 1.23 11.96 7.11
CA LYS A 30 2.62 11.94 6.62
C LYS A 30 2.77 12.33 5.15
N SER A 31 1.67 12.31 4.40
CA SER A 31 1.60 12.63 2.98
C SER A 31 0.62 13.79 2.76
N ASP A 32 1.00 14.75 1.93
CA ASP A 32 0.10 15.83 1.49
C ASP A 32 -0.98 15.30 0.55
N ASN A 33 -0.65 14.25 -0.22
CA ASN A 33 -1.50 13.68 -1.26
C ASN A 33 -1.80 12.20 -0.96
N LEU A 34 -2.74 11.96 -0.05
CA LEU A 34 -3.19 10.61 0.31
C LEU A 34 -3.75 9.79 -0.88
N PRO A 35 -4.54 10.36 -1.81
CA PRO A 35 -5.05 9.63 -2.97
C PRO A 35 -3.93 9.09 -3.87
N LEU A 36 -2.86 9.88 -4.04
CA LEU A 36 -1.72 9.49 -4.86
C LEU A 36 -0.96 8.29 -4.25
N VAL A 37 -0.85 8.27 -2.91
CA VAL A 37 -0.29 7.12 -2.18
C VAL A 37 -1.12 5.86 -2.39
N GLY A 38 -2.46 5.99 -2.39
CA GLY A 38 -3.37 4.90 -2.72
C GLY A 38 -3.17 4.39 -4.14
N LEU A 39 -3.06 5.29 -5.12
CA LEU A 39 -2.84 4.95 -6.53
C LEU A 39 -1.51 4.22 -6.74
N TYR A 40 -0.42 4.67 -6.10
CA TYR A 40 0.85 3.94 -6.13
C TYR A 40 0.74 2.57 -5.50
N THR A 41 0.04 2.44 -4.37
CA THR A 41 -0.15 1.14 -3.71
C THR A 41 -0.95 0.18 -4.59
N PHE A 42 -1.97 0.68 -5.30
CA PHE A 42 -2.74 -0.08 -6.29
C PHE A 42 -1.87 -0.59 -7.43
N LEU A 43 -1.12 0.30 -8.09
CA LEU A 43 -0.21 -0.06 -9.17
C LEU A 43 0.84 -1.08 -8.72
N LEU A 44 1.49 -0.85 -7.58
CA LEU A 44 2.51 -1.75 -7.05
C LEU A 44 1.91 -3.13 -6.69
N SER A 45 0.74 -3.18 -6.06
CA SER A 45 0.11 -4.45 -5.69
C SER A 45 -0.27 -5.30 -6.91
N PHE A 46 -0.64 -4.65 -8.02
CA PHE A 46 -1.04 -5.33 -9.25
C PHE A 46 0.16 -5.74 -10.12
N LEU A 47 1.16 -4.86 -10.30
CA LEU A 47 2.34 -5.12 -11.14
C LEU A 47 3.39 -5.98 -10.43
N PHE A 48 3.67 -5.69 -9.17
CA PHE A 48 4.72 -6.36 -8.42
C PHE A 48 4.38 -6.42 -6.94
N PHE A 49 3.60 -7.44 -6.62
CA PHE A 49 3.03 -7.67 -5.32
C PHE A 49 4.02 -7.46 -4.13
N PRO A 50 5.28 -7.93 -4.17
CA PRO A 50 6.26 -7.67 -3.10
C PRO A 50 6.70 -6.20 -2.95
N ALA A 51 6.69 -5.40 -4.02
CA ALA A 51 7.03 -3.97 -3.90
C ALA A 51 5.99 -3.21 -3.08
N SER A 52 4.72 -3.61 -3.12
CA SER A 52 3.68 -3.00 -2.28
C SER A 52 4.04 -3.11 -0.78
N TRP A 53 4.72 -4.18 -0.38
CA TRP A 53 5.19 -4.41 0.98
C TRP A 53 6.28 -3.44 1.39
N LEU A 54 7.29 -3.28 0.53
CA LEU A 54 8.37 -2.33 0.75
C LEU A 54 7.83 -0.90 0.81
N TYR A 55 6.85 -0.58 -0.04
CA TYR A 55 6.21 0.73 -0.04
C TYR A 55 5.40 0.98 1.24
N CYS A 56 4.63 -0.01 1.70
CA CYS A 56 3.93 0.06 2.98
C CYS A 56 4.88 0.19 4.16
N TRP A 57 5.99 -0.58 4.16
CA TRP A 57 7.03 -0.51 5.17
C TRP A 57 7.69 0.87 5.21
N TYR A 58 7.98 1.44 4.04
CA TYR A 58 8.47 2.82 3.95
C TYR A 58 7.53 3.80 4.66
N TRP A 59 6.21 3.71 4.43
CA TRP A 59 5.24 4.57 5.11
C TRP A 59 5.09 4.28 6.59
N SER A 60 5.31 3.04 7.04
CA SER A 60 5.25 2.69 8.47
C SER A 60 6.38 3.37 9.25
N ILE A 61 7.60 3.38 8.71
CA ILE A 61 8.79 3.97 9.37
C ILE A 61 8.93 5.48 9.15
N LYS A 62 8.30 6.04 8.11
CA LYS A 62 8.35 7.49 7.86
C LYS A 62 7.79 8.24 9.06
N LYS A 63 8.47 9.28 9.53
CA LYS A 63 7.96 10.13 10.60
C LYS A 63 6.83 11.03 10.07
N PRO A 64 5.82 11.36 10.90
CA PRO A 64 4.84 12.39 10.54
C PRO A 64 5.56 13.71 10.25
N LYS A 65 5.02 14.49 9.32
CA LYS A 65 5.52 15.84 9.10
C LYS A 65 5.17 16.63 10.36
N LEU A 66 6.20 17.12 11.05
CA LEU A 66 6.01 18.20 12.02
C LEU A 66 5.61 19.42 11.18
N GLU A 67 4.36 19.86 11.29
CA GLU A 67 3.99 21.19 10.83
C GLU A 67 4.86 22.16 11.66
N VAL A 68 5.89 22.72 11.02
CA VAL A 68 6.56 23.88 11.56
C VAL A 68 5.57 25.02 11.35
N GLU A 69 4.77 25.30 12.38
CA GLU A 69 3.99 26.52 12.48
C GLU A 69 4.98 27.70 12.35
N LEU A 70 4.83 28.48 11.29
CA LEU A 70 5.58 29.70 11.02
C LEU A 70 4.62 30.89 10.97
#